data_AF-A0A3D1CTQ7-F1
#
_entry.id   AF-A0A3D1CTQ7-F1
#
_cell.length_a   1.000
_cell.length_b   1.000
_cell.length_c   1.000
_cell.angle_alpha   90.00
_cell.angle_beta   90.00
_cell.angle_gamma   90.00
#
_symmetry.space_group_name_H-M   'P 1'
#
loop_
_entity.id
_entity.type
_entity.pdbx_description
1 polymer ?
#
loop_
_entity_poly.entity_id
_entity_poly.type
_entity_poly.pdbx_seq_one_letter_code
_entity_poly.pdbx_strand_id
1 'polypeptide(L)'
;KTRPEKLINPEILTGKIEIDVKSYQILNLAKELPILVDGDGKDINEEVRLKYRYLDLRRDRMQKILRMRSKFFHSLREALYAEDFVEIETPLLTKSTKEGARDFLVPSRFQKGKFYALPQ
;
A
#
# COMPACT_ATOMS: atom_id res chain seq x y z
N LYS A 1 29.17 16.05 2.99
CA LYS A 1 30.14 16.86 2.22
C LYS A 1 29.74 16.87 0.75
N THR A 2 30.18 17.86 -0.04
CA THR A 2 29.93 17.88 -1.48
C THR A 2 30.70 16.73 -2.14
N ARG A 3 30.11 16.10 -3.16
CA ARG A 3 30.84 15.09 -3.94
C ARG A 3 31.93 15.75 -4.78
N PRO A 4 33.05 15.04 -5.04
CA PRO A 4 33.98 15.44 -6.08
C PRO A 4 33.26 15.63 -7.42
N GLU A 5 33.69 16.58 -8.24
CA GLU A 5 32.99 16.97 -9.48
C GLU A 5 32.71 15.79 -10.40
N LYS A 6 33.66 14.85 -10.51
CA LYS A 6 33.52 13.64 -11.34
C LYS A 6 32.52 12.60 -10.82
N LEU A 7 32.08 12.72 -9.58
CA LEU A 7 31.18 11.77 -8.90
C LEU A 7 29.77 12.34 -8.67
N ILE A 8 29.50 13.54 -9.18
CA ILE A 8 28.16 14.12 -9.15
C ILE A 8 27.23 13.28 -10.02
N ASN A 9 26.14 12.80 -9.43
CA ASN A 9 25.08 12.10 -10.16
C ASN A 9 23.88 13.04 -10.39
N PRO A 10 23.59 13.48 -11.63
CA PRO A 10 22.46 14.36 -11.91
C PRO A 10 21.10 13.66 -11.88
N GLU A 11 21.04 12.33 -11.95
CA GLU A 11 19.80 11.55 -12.04
C GLU A 11 19.08 11.38 -10.70
N ILE A 12 19.77 11.62 -9.58
CA ILE A 12 19.22 11.49 -8.23
C ILE A 12 19.23 12.83 -7.49
N LEU A 13 18.16 13.10 -6.73
CA LEU A 13 17.96 14.36 -5.99
C LEU A 13 19.15 14.74 -5.09
N THR A 14 19.77 13.74 -4.46
CA THR A 14 20.89 13.93 -3.52
C THR A 14 22.26 13.73 -4.17
N GLY A 15 22.35 13.66 -5.49
CA GLY A 15 23.56 13.21 -6.18
C GLY A 15 24.73 14.19 -6.20
N LYS A 16 24.54 15.41 -5.69
CA LYS A 16 25.61 16.40 -5.47
C LYS A 16 26.31 16.25 -4.12
N ILE A 17 25.74 15.49 -3.20
CA ILE A 17 26.24 15.35 -1.83
C ILE A 17 26.51 13.89 -1.48
N GLU A 18 27.39 13.71 -0.50
CA GLU A 18 27.64 12.42 0.14
C GLU A 18 27.76 12.58 1.66
N ILE A 19 27.50 11.51 2.38
CA ILE A 19 27.51 11.48 3.84
C ILE A 19 28.78 10.75 4.28
N ASP A 20 29.60 11.44 5.07
CA ASP A 20 30.78 10.87 5.70
C ASP A 20 30.37 10.27 7.06
N VAL A 21 30.30 8.94 7.15
CA VAL A 21 29.71 8.23 8.29
C VAL A 21 30.70 8.14 9.44
N LYS A 22 30.43 8.85 10.54
CA LYS A 22 31.26 8.81 11.76
C LYS A 22 30.98 7.60 12.66
N SER A 23 29.72 7.17 12.70
CA SER A 23 29.26 6.02 13.49
C SER A 23 27.96 5.49 12.89
N TYR A 24 27.68 4.20 13.07
CA TYR A 24 26.42 3.59 12.66
C TYR A 24 25.93 2.61 13.73
N GLN A 25 24.62 2.35 13.73
CA GLN A 25 23.98 1.35 14.56
C GLN A 25 23.10 0.46 13.68
N ILE A 26 23.16 -0.85 13.92
CA ILE A 26 22.27 -1.81 13.27
C ILE A 26 20.95 -1.79 14.03
N LEU A 27 19.89 -1.26 13.40
CA LEU A 27 18.54 -1.26 13.98
C LEU A 27 17.87 -2.63 13.90
N ASN A 28 18.07 -3.33 12.78
CA ASN A 28 17.57 -4.68 12.58
C ASN A 28 18.35 -5.41 11.48
N LEU A 29 18.49 -6.72 11.60
CA LEU A 29 19.10 -7.57 10.58
C LEU A 29 18.03 -8.08 9.61
N ALA A 30 18.41 -8.30 8.35
CA ALA A 30 17.56 -8.93 7.34
C ALA A 30 18.22 -10.21 6.83
N LYS A 31 17.41 -11.26 6.62
CA LYS A 31 17.83 -12.45 5.87
C LYS A 31 17.93 -12.12 4.38
N GLU A 32 18.49 -13.04 3.61
CA GLU A 32 18.48 -12.96 2.15
C GLU A 32 17.06 -12.74 1.61
N LEU A 33 16.93 -11.80 0.67
CA LEU A 33 15.64 -11.38 0.17
C LEU A 33 15.15 -12.35 -0.92
N PRO A 34 13.91 -12.88 -0.83
CA PRO A 34 13.35 -13.77 -1.84
C PRO A 34 13.02 -13.07 -3.16
N ILE A 35 12.92 -11.73 -3.14
CA ILE A 35 12.87 -10.88 -4.32
C ILE A 35 13.71 -9.64 -4.05
N LEU A 36 14.41 -9.15 -5.07
CA LEU A 36 15.06 -7.84 -4.97
C LEU A 36 14.00 -6.73 -4.96
N VAL A 37 14.38 -5.54 -4.50
CA VAL A 37 13.50 -4.36 -4.37
C VAL A 37 13.94 -3.17 -5.21
N ASP A 38 14.99 -3.34 -6.00
CA ASP A 38 15.49 -2.39 -6.99
C ASP A 38 14.61 -2.40 -8.24
N GLY A 39 14.42 -1.22 -8.85
CA GLY A 39 13.56 -1.06 -10.02
C GLY A 39 12.05 -1.08 -9.72
N ASP A 40 11.23 -1.29 -10.77
CA ASP A 40 9.77 -1.17 -10.68
C ASP A 40 9.03 -2.51 -10.43
N GLY A 41 9.75 -3.62 -10.52
CA GLY A 41 9.30 -4.98 -10.25
C GLY A 41 8.38 -5.56 -11.32
N LYS A 42 8.30 -4.98 -12.53
CA LYS A 42 7.47 -5.55 -13.61
C LYS A 42 8.07 -6.78 -14.27
N ASP A 43 9.38 -6.94 -14.14
CA ASP A 43 10.17 -8.08 -14.59
C ASP A 43 9.96 -9.33 -13.71
N ILE A 44 9.46 -9.16 -12.48
CA ILE A 44 9.19 -10.24 -11.54
C ILE A 44 7.74 -10.73 -11.70
N ASN A 45 7.56 -12.05 -11.70
CA ASN A 45 6.25 -12.70 -11.73
C ASN A 45 5.32 -12.15 -10.63
N GLU A 46 4.08 -11.85 -11.01
CA GLU A 46 3.07 -11.26 -10.12
C GLU A 46 2.76 -12.13 -8.90
N GLU A 47 2.67 -13.45 -9.04
CA GLU A 47 2.38 -14.35 -7.93
C GLU A 47 3.45 -14.24 -6.83
N VAL A 48 4.72 -14.14 -7.23
CA VAL A 48 5.85 -13.97 -6.32
C VAL A 48 5.77 -12.61 -5.63
N ARG A 49 5.41 -11.55 -6.37
CA ARG A 49 5.23 -10.21 -5.82
C ARG A 49 4.06 -10.12 -4.85
N LEU A 50 2.98 -10.85 -5.09
CA LEU A 50 1.85 -10.95 -4.17
C LEU A 50 2.21 -11.76 -2.93
N LYS A 51 2.95 -12.86 -3.09
CA LYS A 51 3.45 -13.67 -1.97
C LYS A 51 4.36 -12.85 -1.04
N TYR A 52 5.26 -12.06 -1.60
CA TYR A 52 6.18 -11.20 -0.86
C TYR A 52 5.79 -9.73 -0.94
N ARG A 53 4.49 -9.43 -0.86
CA ARG A 53 3.95 -8.08 -1.08
C ARG A 53 4.57 -7.03 -0.15
N TYR A 54 4.92 -7.41 1.09
CA TYR A 54 5.60 -6.51 2.02
C TYR A 54 6.99 -6.02 1.54
N LEU A 55 7.68 -6.77 0.67
CA LEU A 55 8.89 -6.31 -0.01
C LEU A 55 8.55 -5.51 -1.27
N ASP A 56 7.60 -5.99 -2.07
CA ASP A 56 7.16 -5.28 -3.29
C ASP A 56 6.64 -3.87 -2.98
N LEU A 57 5.98 -3.69 -1.84
CA LEU A 57 5.50 -2.39 -1.36
C LEU A 57 6.62 -1.40 -1.04
N ARG A 58 7.88 -1.83 -0.87
CA ARG A 58 9.02 -0.92 -0.64
C ARG A 58 9.49 -0.21 -1.90
N ARG A 59 9.08 -0.68 -3.08
CA ARG A 59 9.46 -0.11 -4.37
C ARG A 59 8.87 1.28 -4.54
N ASP A 60 9.62 2.18 -5.17
CA ASP A 60 9.20 3.56 -5.41
C ASP A 60 7.86 3.64 -6.17
N ARG A 61 7.67 2.81 -7.20
CA ARG A 61 6.39 2.70 -7.92
C ARG A 61 5.21 2.40 -6.99
N MET A 62 5.35 1.42 -6.11
CA MET A 62 4.29 1.02 -5.18
C MET A 62 4.04 2.09 -4.11
N GLN A 63 5.11 2.69 -3.58
CA GLN A 63 5.02 3.82 -2.63
C GLN A 63 4.27 5.01 -3.25
N LYS A 64 4.60 5.38 -4.49
CA LYS A 64 3.93 6.47 -5.23
C LYS A 64 2.45 6.18 -5.43
N ILE A 65 2.09 4.96 -5.87
CA ILE A 65 0.69 4.57 -6.08
C ILE A 65 -0.12 4.65 -4.78
N LEU A 66 0.39 4.09 -3.68
CA LEU A 66 -0.33 4.10 -2.39
C LEU A 66 -0.49 5.52 -1.84
N ARG A 67 0.56 6.35 -1.91
CA ARG A 67 0.48 7.75 -1.46
C ARG A 67 -0.44 8.58 -2.34
N MET A 68 -0.43 8.36 -3.65
CA MET A 68 -1.36 9.01 -4.57
C MET A 68 -2.81 8.62 -4.24
N ARG A 69 -3.09 7.32 -4.07
CA ARG A 69 -4.42 6.84 -3.67
C ARG A 69 -4.90 7.49 -2.38
N SER A 70 -4.03 7.58 -1.36
CA SER A 70 -4.35 8.23 -0.10
C SER A 70 -4.67 9.72 -0.27
N LYS A 71 -3.84 10.47 -1.02
CA LYS A 71 -4.09 11.89 -1.33
C LYS A 71 -5.39 12.09 -2.09
N PHE A 72 -5.65 11.25 -3.09
CA PHE A 72 -6.87 11.30 -3.90
C PHE A 72 -8.13 11.16 -3.02
N PHE A 73 -8.18 10.12 -2.17
CA PHE A 73 -9.34 9.94 -1.28
C PHE A 73 -9.46 11.02 -0.22
N HIS A 74 -8.35 11.61 0.25
CA HIS A 74 -8.41 12.75 1.14
C HIS A 74 -9.03 13.96 0.43
N SER A 75 -8.55 14.31 -0.77
CA SER A 75 -9.11 15.43 -1.55
C SER A 75 -10.58 15.24 -1.92
N LEU A 76 -11.00 14.00 -2.22
CA LEU A 76 -12.41 13.68 -2.46
C LEU A 76 -13.27 13.98 -1.23
N ARG A 77 -12.82 13.57 -0.04
CA ARG A 77 -13.55 13.83 1.22
C ARG A 77 -13.64 15.32 1.52
N GLU A 78 -12.54 16.06 1.37
CA GLU A 78 -12.53 17.51 1.56
C GLU A 78 -13.58 18.21 0.67
N ALA A 79 -13.70 17.78 -0.59
CA ALA A 79 -14.71 18.33 -1.51
C ALA A 79 -16.15 18.03 -1.06
N LEU A 80 -16.43 16.82 -0.57
CA LEU A 80 -17.75 16.46 -0.06
C LEU A 80 -18.09 17.21 1.24
N TYR A 81 -17.12 17.35 2.14
CA TYR A 81 -17.29 18.12 3.37
C TYR A 81 -17.54 19.60 3.12
N ALA A 82 -16.95 20.19 2.07
CA ALA A 82 -17.22 21.56 1.66
C ALA A 82 -18.67 21.78 1.18
N GLU A 83 -19.35 20.71 0.76
CA GLU A 83 -20.76 20.70 0.32
C GLU A 83 -21.70 20.18 1.44
N ASP A 84 -21.26 20.21 2.70
CA ASP A 84 -22.02 19.78 3.89
C ASP A 84 -22.47 18.30 3.89
N PHE A 85 -21.78 17.41 3.15
CA PHE A 85 -22.02 15.97 3.25
C PHE A 85 -21.48 15.40 4.57
N VAL A 86 -22.15 14.35 5.06
CA VAL A 86 -21.74 13.60 6.25
C VAL A 86 -21.20 12.23 5.84
N GLU A 87 -19.99 11.88 6.28
CA GLU A 87 -19.43 10.53 6.11
C GLU A 87 -20.09 9.57 7.11
N ILE A 88 -20.89 8.63 6.60
CA ILE A 88 -21.65 7.65 7.41
C ILE A 88 -21.13 6.25 7.12
N GLU A 89 -20.66 5.56 8.15
CA GLU A 89 -20.30 4.15 8.05
C GLU A 89 -21.53 3.26 8.11
N THR A 90 -21.65 2.33 7.16
CA THR A 90 -22.75 1.35 7.10
C THR A 90 -22.27 -0.06 7.49
N PRO A 91 -23.13 -0.91 8.08
CA PRO A 91 -22.74 -2.26 8.48
C PRO A 91 -22.25 -3.15 7.32
N LEU A 92 -21.18 -3.92 7.55
CA LEU A 92 -20.65 -4.89 6.58
C LEU A 92 -21.31 -6.28 6.65
N LEU A 93 -21.95 -6.64 7.76
CA LEU A 93 -22.64 -7.92 7.91
C LEU A 93 -24.14 -7.70 7.73
N THR A 94 -24.62 -7.87 6.51
CA THR A 94 -26.00 -7.58 6.12
C THR A 94 -26.79 -8.86 5.83
N LYS A 95 -28.08 -8.70 5.51
CA LYS A 95 -28.91 -9.80 5.01
C LYS A 95 -28.66 -9.96 3.52
N SER A 96 -28.56 -11.20 3.04
CA SER A 96 -28.47 -11.49 1.60
C SER A 96 -29.74 -11.03 0.87
N THR A 97 -29.54 -10.22 -0.17
CA THR A 97 -30.59 -9.75 -1.10
C THR A 97 -30.38 -10.43 -2.44
N LYS A 98 -31.41 -11.14 -2.95
CA LYS A 98 -31.33 -11.94 -4.19
C LYS A 98 -31.38 -11.10 -5.48
N GLU A 99 -30.84 -9.90 -5.47
CA GLU A 99 -31.00 -8.94 -6.58
C GLU A 99 -29.79 -8.90 -7.53
N GLY A 100 -28.68 -9.54 -7.20
CA GLY A 100 -27.43 -9.38 -7.96
C GLY A 100 -26.51 -10.60 -7.98
N ALA A 101 -25.20 -10.33 -7.85
CA ALA A 101 -24.14 -11.32 -7.91
C ALA A 101 -24.18 -12.28 -6.70
N ARG A 102 -23.28 -13.28 -6.67
CA ARG A 102 -23.18 -14.18 -5.52
C ARG A 102 -22.56 -13.45 -4.33
N ASP A 103 -23.26 -13.48 -3.19
CA ASP A 103 -22.77 -12.90 -1.94
C ASP A 103 -21.70 -13.76 -1.27
N PHE A 104 -20.74 -13.11 -0.62
CA PHE A 104 -19.85 -13.78 0.34
C PHE A 104 -20.60 -14.01 1.65
N LEU A 105 -20.74 -15.28 2.05
CA LEU A 105 -21.46 -15.66 3.26
C LEU A 105 -20.54 -15.76 4.48
N VAL A 106 -20.99 -15.18 5.59
CA VAL A 106 -20.32 -15.27 6.90
C VAL A 106 -21.25 -16.00 7.87
N PRO A 107 -20.90 -17.22 8.33
CA PRO A 107 -21.77 -18.01 9.21
C PRO A 107 -21.92 -17.35 10.59
N SER A 108 -23.16 -17.32 11.10
CA SER A 108 -23.43 -16.83 12.45
C SER A 108 -23.16 -17.91 13.50
N ARG A 109 -22.27 -17.62 14.45
CA ARG A 109 -22.03 -18.52 15.59
C ARG A 109 -23.25 -18.63 16.52
N PHE A 110 -24.01 -17.54 16.69
CA PHE A 110 -25.13 -17.47 17.63
C PHE A 110 -26.44 -17.99 17.04
N GLN A 111 -26.60 -17.90 15.73
CA GLN A 111 -27.82 -18.34 15.04
C GLN A 111 -27.48 -19.50 14.11
N LYS A 112 -27.52 -20.72 14.66
CA LYS A 112 -27.17 -21.95 13.93
C LYS A 112 -27.99 -22.07 12.63
N GLY A 113 -27.29 -22.29 11.52
CA GLY A 113 -27.89 -22.41 10.18
C GLY A 113 -28.20 -21.08 9.49
N LYS A 114 -27.91 -19.93 10.12
CA LYS A 114 -28.07 -18.60 9.52
C LYS A 114 -26.72 -17.96 9.17
N PHE A 115 -26.75 -17.10 8.16
CA PHE A 115 -25.58 -16.44 7.58
C PHE A 115 -25.85 -14.95 7.43
N TYR A 116 -24.79 -14.16 7.60
CA TYR A 116 -24.70 -12.81 7.06
C TYR A 116 -24.13 -12.85 5.65
N ALA A 117 -24.33 -11.77 4.91
CA ALA A 117 -23.69 -11.51 3.62
C ALA A 117 -22.83 -10.25 3.73
N LEU A 118 -21.72 -10.20 2.99
CA LEU A 118 -21.02 -8.94 2.74
C LEU A 118 -21.76 -8.17 1.64
N PRO A 119 -21.98 -6.84 1.79
CA PRO A 119 -22.61 -6.02 0.77
C PRO A 119 -21.78 -6.01 -0.53
N GLN A 120 -22.48 -5.86 -1.66
CA GLN A 120 -21.88 -5.72 -3.00
C GLN A 120 -21.38 -4.31 -3.25
#